data_AF-A0A2T7WWD7-F1
#
_entry.id   AF-A0A2T7WWD7-F1
#
_cell.length_a   1.000
_cell.length_b   1.000
_cell.length_c   1.000
_cell.angle_alpha   90.00
_cell.angle_beta   90.00
_cell.angle_gamma   90.00
#
_symmetry.space_group_name_H-M   'P 1'
#
loop_
_entity.id
_entity.type
_entity.pdbx_description
1 polymer ?
#
loop_
_entity_poly.entity_id
_entity_poly.type
_entity_poly.pdbx_seq_one_letter_code
_entity_poly.pdbx_strand_id
1 'polypeptide(L)' 'MTRPRTVTHTYTLAGGWQRARHGPLTVDLADELRRQGITMVRARRGLFDVREISLLNPPPARSGSAPRHG' A
#
# COMPACT_ATOMS: atom_id res chain seq x y z
N MET A 1 -18.78 -1.72 5.40
CA MET A 1 -17.62 -0.83 5.15
C MET A 1 -16.34 -1.51 5.58
N THR A 2 -15.40 -1.75 4.66
CA THR A 2 -14.10 -2.36 4.99
C THR A 2 -13.22 -1.35 5.72
N ARG A 3 -12.88 -1.60 6.99
CA ARG A 3 -11.92 -0.75 7.72
C ARG A 3 -10.56 -0.75 6.97
N PRO A 4 -9.96 0.42 6.71
CA PRO A 4 -8.67 0.47 6.02
C PRO A 4 -7.56 -0.13 6.91
N ARG A 5 -6.52 -0.68 6.29
CA ARG A 5 -5.36 -1.24 7.01
C ARG A 5 -4.46 -0.10 7.47
N THR A 6 -4.01 -0.12 8.70
CA THR A 6 -3.04 0.85 9.24
C THR A 6 -1.63 0.34 9.01
N VAL A 7 -0.75 1.16 8.43
CA VAL A 7 0.66 0.77 8.22
C VAL A 7 1.40 0.74 9.56
N THR A 8 2.12 -0.34 9.80
CA THR A 8 2.86 -0.59 11.06
C THR A 8 4.37 -0.74 10.84
N HIS A 9 4.79 -1.15 9.65
CA HIS A 9 6.18 -1.26 9.25
C HIS A 9 6.32 -0.92 7.77
N THR A 10 7.49 -0.42 7.40
CA THR A 10 7.92 -0.12 6.04
C THR A 10 9.15 -0.95 5.72
N TYR A 11 9.36 -1.25 4.45
CA TYR A 11 10.50 -2.01 3.96
C TYR A 11 11.19 -1.25 2.85
N THR A 12 12.52 -1.14 2.95
CA THR A 12 13.38 -0.65 1.88
C THR A 12 14.37 -1.74 1.48
N LEU A 13 14.82 -1.73 0.22
CA LEU A 13 15.83 -2.70 -0.24
C LEU A 13 17.18 -2.52 0.47
N ALA A 14 17.50 -1.29 0.88
CA ALA A 14 18.75 -0.98 1.55
C ALA A 14 18.73 -1.26 3.06
N GLY A 15 17.59 -1.06 3.72
CA GLY A 15 17.48 -1.08 5.18
C GLY A 15 16.59 -2.18 5.77
N GLY A 16 15.91 -2.96 4.93
CA GLY A 16 15.00 -4.01 5.39
C GLY A 16 13.75 -3.46 6.09
N TRP A 17 13.16 -4.26 6.98
CA TRP A 17 11.95 -3.90 7.72
C TRP A 17 12.25 -2.91 8.85
N GLN A 18 11.55 -1.77 8.84
CA GLN A 18 11.62 -0.75 9.86
C GLN A 18 10.22 -0.50 10.43
N ARG A 19 10.12 -0.32 11.75
CA ARG A 19 8.85 0.00 12.41
C ARG A 19 8.43 1.42 12.02
N ALA A 20 7.21 1.56 11.54
CA ALA A 20 6.66 2.83 11.10
C ALA A 20 5.16 2.87 11.39
N ARG A 21 4.71 3.78 12.26
CA ARG A 21 3.28 3.92 12.58
C ARG A 21 2.70 5.02 11.72
N HIS A 22 2.30 4.69 10.49
CA HIS A 22 1.51 5.62 9.68
C HIS A 22 0.01 5.39 9.89
N GLY A 23 -0.78 6.26 9.28
CA GLY A 23 -2.23 6.14 9.25
C GLY A 23 -2.74 5.00 8.36
N PRO A 24 -4.03 5.06 8.00
CA PRO A 24 -4.62 4.16 7.00
C PRO A 24 -3.80 4.15 5.71
N LEU A 25 -3.56 2.96 5.14
CA LEU A 25 -2.94 2.79 3.84
C LEU A 25 -3.92 3.25 2.75
N THR A 26 -3.83 4.53 2.40
CA THR A 26 -4.50 5.15 1.26
C THR A 26 -3.60 5.11 0.02
N VAL A 27 -4.16 5.44 -1.14
CA VAL A 27 -3.39 5.61 -2.38
C VAL A 27 -2.35 6.72 -2.21
N ASP A 28 -2.74 7.86 -1.66
CA ASP A 28 -1.83 9.00 -1.45
C ASP A 28 -0.66 8.65 -0.52
N LEU A 29 -0.94 7.91 0.56
CA LEU A 29 0.11 7.45 1.48
C LEU A 29 1.02 6.43 0.79
N ALA A 30 0.48 5.51 -0.01
CA ALA A 30 1.29 4.56 -0.77
C ALA A 30 2.23 5.27 -1.76
N ASP A 31 1.74 6.30 -2.45
CA ASP A 31 2.54 7.09 -3.39
C ASP A 31 3.63 7.90 -2.67
N GLU A 32 3.33 8.49 -1.52
CA GLU A 32 4.34 9.17 -0.69
C GLU A 32 5.43 8.21 -0.22
N LEU A 33 5.05 7.05 0.33
CA LEU A 33 6.02 6.05 0.77
C LEU A 33 6.87 5.54 -0.41
N ARG A 34 6.28 5.38 -1.60
CA ARG A 34 7.02 5.01 -2.81
C ARG A 34 8.05 6.08 -3.20
N ARG A 35 7.69 7.37 -3.14
CA ARG A 35 8.63 8.48 -3.39
C ARG A 35 9.79 8.46 -2.39
N GLN A 36 9.56 8.03 -1.16
CA GLN A 36 10.58 7.86 -0.12
C GLN A 36 11.45 6.61 -0.32
N GLY A 37 11.24 5.82 -1.38
CA GLY A 37 12.02 4.62 -1.67
C GLY A 37 11.55 3.37 -0.92
N ILE A 38 10.38 3.41 -0.28
CA ILE A 38 9.78 2.26 0.39
C ILE A 38 9.13 1.36 -0.65
N THR A 39 9.45 0.07 -0.60
CA THR A 39 9.01 -0.89 -1.61
C THR A 39 7.90 -1.81 -1.10
N MET A 40 7.82 -2.04 0.22
CA MET A 40 6.73 -2.79 0.84
C MET A 40 6.31 -2.18 2.18
N VAL A 41 5.06 -2.45 2.57
CA VAL A 41 4.52 -2.07 3.87
C VAL A 41 3.87 -3.26 4.54
N ARG A 42 3.99 -3.34 5.87
CA ARG A 42 3.19 -4.24 6.69
C ARG A 42 2.05 -3.46 7.29
N ALA A 43 0.82 -3.79 6.93
CA ALA A 43 -0.38 -3.10 7.37
C ALA A 43 -1.34 -4.03 8.12
N ARG A 44 -1.92 -3.54 9.21
CA ARG A 44 -2.78 -4.28 10.14
C ARG A 44 -4.22 -3.79 10.07
N ARG A 45 -5.19 -4.70 10.17
CA ARG A 45 -6.61 -4.43 10.34
C ARG A 45 -7.13 -5.30 11.49
N GLY A 46 -7.70 -4.69 12.53
CA GLY A 46 -8.11 -5.44 13.73
C GLY A 46 -6.92 -6.07 14.46
N LEU A 47 -7.13 -7.10 15.28
CA LEU A 47 -6.06 -7.70 16.09
C LEU A 47 -5.17 -8.70 15.35
N PHE A 48 -5.71 -9.40 14.35
CA PHE A 48 -5.06 -10.57 13.76
C PHE A 48 -4.89 -10.51 12.23
N ASP A 49 -5.46 -9.53 11.53
CA ASP A 49 -5.30 -9.41 10.06
C ASP A 49 -4.13 -8.46 9.75
N VAL A 50 -2.92 -9.02 9.70
CA VAL A 50 -1.70 -8.32 9.26
C VAL A 50 -1.33 -8.81 7.87
N ARG A 51 -1.02 -7.88 6.96
CA ARG A 51 -0.61 -8.19 5.59
C ARG A 51 0.61 -7.39 5.19
N GLU A 52 1.44 -7.99 4.37
CA GLU A 52 2.51 -7.31 3.64
C GLU A 52 1.99 -6.93 2.25
N ILE A 53 2.21 -5.69 1.86
CA ILE A 53 1.67 -5.09 0.63
C ILE A 53 2.85 -4.45 -0.10
N SER A 54 3.08 -4.87 -1.33
CA SER A 54 4.06 -4.24 -2.21
C SER A 54 3.54 -2.91 -2.72
N LEU A 55 4.37 -1.87 -2.67
CA LEU A 55 4.09 -0.56 -3.25
C LEU A 55 4.63 -0.42 -4.68
N LEU A 56 5.41 -1.40 -5.14
CA LEU A 56 6.04 -1.38 -6.46
C LEU A 56 5.02 -1.67 -7.57
N ASN A 57 4.05 -2.53 -7.29
CA ASN A 57 2.97 -2.82 -8.22
C ASN A 57 1.77 -1.92 -7.87
N PRO A 58 1.49 -0.85 -8.63
CA PRO A 58 0.23 -0.15 -8.44
C PRO A 58 -0.92 -1.15 -8.64
N PRO A 59 -2.05 -1.03 -7.92
CA PRO A 59 -3.22 -1.83 -8.26
C PRO A 59 -3.49 -1.62 -9.76
N PRO A 60 -3.89 -2.67 -10.51
CA PRO A 60 -4.19 -2.50 -11.93
C PRO A 60 -5.15 -1.32 -12.05
N ALA A 61 -4.74 -0.29 -12.80
CA ALA A 61 -5.61 0.83 -13.09
C ALA A 61 -6.92 0.21 -13.54
N ARG A 62 -8.04 0.50 -12.84
CA ARG A 62 -9.34 -0.06 -13.22
C ARG A 62 -9.48 0.27 -14.70
N SER A 63 -9.36 -0.73 -15.57
CA SER A 63 -9.47 -0.53 -17.01
C SER A 63 -10.87 0.01 -17.21
N GLY A 64 -10.96 1.32 -17.45
CA GLY A 64 -12.19 1.94 -17.90
C GLY A 64 -12.60 1.18 -19.14
N SER A 65 -13.73 0.51 -19.08
CA SER A 65 -14.44 0.02 -20.25
C SER A 65 -14.70 1.22 -21.16
N ALA A 66 -13.82 1.44 -22.14
CA ALA A 66 -14.10 2.32 -23.26
C ALA A 66 -15.04 1.56 -24.20
N PRO A 67 -16.29 2.01 -24.41
CA PRO A 67 -17.11 1.43 -25.44
C PRO A 67 -16.54 1.84 -26.81
N ARG A 68 -16.07 0.85 -27.58
CA ARG A 68 -15.95 0.99 -29.04
C ARG A 68 -17.36 0.98 -29.61
N HIS A 69 -17.84 2.14 -30.05
CA HIS A 69 -18.72 2.24 -31.22
C HIS A 69 -17.82 2.83 -32.31
N GLY A 70 -17.64 2.20 -33.47
CA GLY A 70 -18.61 1.48 -34.28
C GLY A 70 -18.79 2.33 -35.52
#